data_AF-A0A450ZGZ8-F1
#
_entry.id   AF-A0A450ZGZ8-F1
#
_cell.length_a   1.000
_cell.length_b   1.000
_cell.length_c   1.000
_cell.angle_alpha   90.00
_cell.angle_beta   90.00
_cell.angle_gamma   90.00
#
_symmetry.space_group_name_H-M   'P 1'
#
loop_
_entity.id
_entity.type
_entity.pdbx_description
1 polymer ?
#
loop_
_entity_poly.entity_id
_entity_poly.type
_entity_poly.pdbx_seq_one_letter_code
_entity_poly.pdbx_strand_id
1 'polypeptide(L)'
;MWIVLYHQLMEFGQECQGIAPSRTLRQPGDRIKTDRRDALKLARQLRSGDPTAVWVPNAEQEAMRDPTRTRDDFRGQEHKARQQRNAFVLRHGHHWPSNKTRWTQAHYNWLESLTFRHAWLRIVLQEYIDAVKIVGARVATITDRMMKVLPQWSLAPLLDSLIALRGIDKI
;
A
#
# COMPACT_ATOMS: atom_id res chain seq x y z
N MET A 1 -4.24 12.77 0.97
CA MET A 1 -5.33 13.76 1.13
C MET A 1 -4.81 15.13 1.61
N TRP A 2 -4.00 15.24 2.66
CA TRP A 2 -3.53 16.56 3.15
C TRP A 2 -2.47 17.26 2.26
N ILE A 3 -1.62 16.52 1.55
CA ILE A 3 -0.59 17.09 0.64
C ILE A 3 -1.21 17.88 -0.52
N VAL A 4 -2.36 17.41 -1.05
CA VAL A 4 -3.08 18.09 -2.13
C VAL A 4 -3.57 19.46 -1.67
N LEU A 5 -4.16 19.53 -0.47
CA LEU A 5 -4.64 20.78 0.12
C LEU A 5 -3.48 21.75 0.39
N TYR A 6 -2.33 21.25 0.85
CA TYR A 6 -1.12 22.07 1.04
C TYR A 6 -0.72 22.77 -0.27
N HIS A 7 -0.59 22.02 -1.37
CA HIS A 7 -0.19 22.59 -2.66
C HIS A 7 -1.22 23.58 -3.20
N GLN A 8 -2.53 23.29 -3.06
CA GLN A 8 -3.59 24.23 -3.44
C GLN A 8 -3.51 25.57 -2.68
N LEU A 9 -3.27 25.52 -1.37
CA LEU A 9 -3.12 26.74 -0.57
C LEU A 9 -1.90 27.56 -1.00
N MET A 10 -0.78 26.89 -1.28
CA MET A 10 0.42 27.54 -1.80
C MET A 10 0.18 28.16 -3.18
N GLU A 11 -0.54 27.49 -4.08
CA GLU A 11 -0.93 28.01 -5.39
C GLU A 11 -1.86 29.24 -5.28
N PHE A 12 -2.71 29.29 -4.25
CA PHE A 12 -3.52 30.47 -3.92
C PHE A 12 -2.72 31.60 -3.23
N GLY A 13 -1.40 31.47 -3.10
CA GLY A 13 -0.53 32.47 -2.46
C GLY A 13 -0.66 32.51 -0.94
N GLN A 14 -1.25 31.49 -0.32
CA GLN A 14 -1.35 31.38 1.14
C GLN A 14 -0.15 30.59 1.67
N GLU A 15 0.59 31.19 2.60
CA GLU A 15 1.62 30.45 3.32
C GLU A 15 1.00 29.30 4.12
N CYS A 16 1.46 28.09 3.86
CA CYS A 16 1.00 26.87 4.53
C CYS A 16 2.19 26.10 5.10
N GLN A 17 2.01 25.51 6.28
CA GLN A 17 3.00 24.64 6.91
C GLN A 17 2.34 23.34 7.35
N GLY A 18 2.90 22.21 6.96
CA GLY A 18 2.52 20.91 7.53
C GLY A 18 3.12 20.76 8.93
N ILE A 19 2.31 20.40 9.93
CA ILE A 19 2.78 20.16 11.30
C ILE A 19 2.41 18.74 11.72
N ALA A 20 3.39 17.98 12.24
CA ALA A 20 3.12 16.65 12.79
C ALA A 20 2.30 16.76 14.10
N PRO A 21 1.18 16.02 14.25
CA PRO A 21 0.38 16.07 15.48
C PRO A 21 1.15 15.69 16.74
N SER A 22 2.18 14.83 16.62
CA SER A 22 3.05 14.44 17.73
C SER A 22 3.97 15.56 18.22
N ARG A 23 4.21 16.59 17.41
CA ARG A 23 5.03 17.76 17.76
C ARG A 23 4.20 18.92 18.30
N THR A 24 2.87 18.82 18.25
CA THR A 24 1.98 19.80 18.86
C THR A 24 1.95 19.59 20.36
N LEU A 25 2.50 20.54 21.12
CA LEU A 25 2.47 20.50 22.58
C LEU A 25 1.02 20.47 23.07
N ARG A 26 0.70 19.48 23.92
CA ARG A 26 -0.57 19.39 24.64
C ARG A 26 -0.31 19.48 26.13
N GLN A 27 -1.10 20.29 26.82
CA GLN A 27 -1.01 20.38 28.28
C GLN A 27 -1.52 19.06 28.91
N PRO A 28 -0.82 18.51 29.91
CA PRO A 28 -1.31 17.37 30.68
C PRO A 28 -2.70 17.66 31.25
N GLY A 29 -3.64 16.72 31.08
CA GLY A 29 -5.03 16.88 31.55
C GLY A 29 -5.98 17.60 30.58
N ASP A 30 -5.47 18.23 29.51
CA ASP A 30 -6.31 18.84 28.50
C ASP A 30 -6.87 17.79 27.51
N ARG A 31 -8.03 17.25 27.87
CA ARG A 31 -8.73 16.19 27.12
C ARG A 31 -9.86 16.71 26.23
N ILE A 32 -10.20 17.99 26.32
CA ILE A 32 -11.34 18.56 25.58
C ILE A 32 -10.85 19.04 24.22
N LYS A 33 -11.09 18.22 23.19
CA LYS A 33 -10.81 18.56 21.80
C LYS A 33 -12.00 19.32 21.19
N THR A 34 -11.75 20.53 20.70
CA THR A 34 -12.71 21.29 19.88
C THR A 34 -11.93 22.04 18.81
N ASP A 35 -12.48 22.13 17.59
CA ASP A 35 -11.78 22.74 16.45
C ASP A 35 -11.36 24.19 16.74
N ARG A 36 -12.23 24.96 17.43
CA ARG A 36 -11.92 26.34 17.84
C ARG A 36 -10.72 26.41 18.78
N ARG A 37 -10.63 25.53 19.78
CA ARG A 37 -9.50 25.52 20.73
C ARG A 37 -8.21 25.07 20.06
N ASP A 38 -8.29 24.08 19.19
CA ASP A 38 -7.13 23.55 18.46
C ASP A 38 -6.59 24.60 17.48
N ALA A 39 -7.45 25.29 16.72
CA ALA A 39 -7.06 26.37 15.84
C ALA A 39 -6.35 27.52 16.59
N LEU A 40 -6.90 27.94 17.74
CA LEU A 40 -6.28 28.97 18.59
C LEU A 40 -4.90 28.55 19.12
N LYS A 41 -4.74 27.28 19.51
CA LYS A 41 -3.44 26.76 19.96
C LYS A 41 -2.41 26.76 18.84
N LEU A 42 -2.78 26.27 17.66
CA LEU A 42 -1.91 26.26 16.49
C LEU A 42 -1.53 27.68 16.07
N ALA A 43 -2.45 28.64 16.10
CA ALA A 43 -2.15 30.04 15.80
C ALA A 43 -1.16 30.66 16.80
N ARG A 44 -1.30 30.35 18.10
CA ARG A 44 -0.35 30.81 19.13
C ARG A 44 1.04 30.22 18.93
N GLN A 45 1.12 28.91 18.64
CA GLN A 45 2.38 28.23 18.34
C GLN A 45 3.03 28.82 17.09
N LEU A 46 2.26 29.01 16.03
CA LEU A 46 2.77 29.62 14.80
C LEU A 46 3.35 31.01 15.06
N ARG A 47 2.68 31.83 15.88
CA ARG A 47 3.17 33.16 16.27
C ARG A 47 4.48 33.11 17.06
N SER A 48 4.69 32.13 17.93
CA SER A 48 5.94 31.98 18.69
C SER A 48 7.08 31.38 17.88
N GLY A 49 6.81 30.83 16.69
CA GLY A 49 7.79 30.09 15.89
C GLY A 49 8.10 28.69 16.45
N ASP A 50 7.32 28.22 17.44
CA ASP A 50 7.49 26.91 18.05
C ASP A 50 7.28 25.71 17.09
N PRO A 51 6.34 25.73 16.11
CA PRO A 51 6.05 24.54 15.34
C PRO A 51 7.14 24.29 14.31
N THR A 52 7.73 23.11 14.37
CA THR A 52 8.64 22.65 13.32
C THR A 52 7.82 22.06 12.17
N ALA A 53 7.90 22.71 11.02
CA ALA A 53 7.30 22.21 9.80
C ALA A 53 7.84 20.82 9.43
N VAL A 54 6.95 19.93 8.99
CA VAL A 54 7.36 18.68 8.37
C VAL A 54 7.65 18.90 6.90
N TRP A 55 8.55 18.08 6.37
CA TRP A 55 8.80 18.04 4.94
C TRP A 55 7.54 17.60 4.19
N VAL A 56 7.17 18.37 3.16
CA VAL A 56 6.02 18.08 2.28
C VAL A 56 6.57 17.66 0.91
N PRO A 57 6.22 16.46 0.41
CA PRO A 57 6.65 16.01 -0.91
C PRO A 57 6.17 16.96 -2.02
N ASN A 58 7.02 17.20 -3.00
CA ASN A 58 6.65 17.89 -4.24
C ASN A 58 5.84 16.95 -5.17
N ALA A 59 5.39 17.48 -6.31
CA ALA A 59 4.56 16.74 -7.26
C ALA A 59 5.25 15.47 -7.79
N GLU A 60 6.54 15.53 -8.13
CA GLU A 60 7.30 14.37 -8.61
C GLU A 60 7.39 13.28 -7.54
N GLN A 61 7.68 13.66 -6.29
CA GLN A 61 7.83 12.73 -5.17
C GLN A 61 6.50 12.10 -4.76
N GLU A 62 5.38 12.83 -4.87
CA GLU A 62 4.05 12.25 -4.66
C GLU A 62 3.70 11.29 -5.80
N ALA A 63 3.96 11.66 -7.05
CA ALA A 63 3.72 10.79 -8.21
C ALA A 63 4.52 9.48 -8.13
N MET A 64 5.75 9.53 -7.63
CA MET A 64 6.59 8.33 -7.47
C MET A 64 6.04 7.33 -6.44
N ARG A 65 5.05 7.70 -5.61
CA ARG A 65 4.37 6.78 -4.69
C ARG A 65 3.32 5.90 -5.36
N ASP A 66 2.75 6.36 -6.47
CA ASP A 66 1.62 5.68 -7.12
C ASP A 66 1.96 4.30 -7.70
N PRO A 67 3.17 4.05 -8.24
CA PRO A 67 3.59 2.69 -8.60
C PRO A 67 3.54 1.72 -7.41
N THR A 68 4.00 2.15 -6.22
CA THR A 68 3.93 1.34 -4.98
C THR A 68 2.50 1.11 -4.54
N ARG A 69 1.65 2.15 -4.55
CA ARG A 69 0.22 2.03 -4.23
C ARG A 69 -0.49 1.05 -5.18
N THR A 70 -0.19 1.15 -6.48
CA THR A 70 -0.74 0.25 -7.51
C THR A 70 -0.31 -1.20 -7.27
N ARG A 71 0.96 -1.43 -6.89
CA ARG A 71 1.43 -2.75 -6.50
C ARG A 71 0.67 -3.29 -5.29
N ASP A 72 0.43 -2.47 -4.28
CA ASP A 72 -0.30 -2.87 -3.07
C ASP A 72 -1.77 -3.18 -3.39
N ASP A 73 -2.42 -2.41 -4.26
CA ASP A 73 -3.77 -2.71 -4.76
C ASP A 73 -3.81 -4.07 -5.46
N PHE A 74 -2.84 -4.37 -6.33
CA PHE A 74 -2.75 -5.67 -7.00
C PHE A 74 -2.42 -6.82 -6.05
N ARG A 75 -1.60 -6.58 -5.01
CA ARG A 75 -1.38 -7.56 -3.94
C ARG A 75 -2.67 -7.84 -3.16
N GLY A 76 -3.46 -6.81 -2.89
CA GLY A 76 -4.79 -6.95 -2.29
C GLY A 76 -5.74 -7.78 -3.15
N GLN A 77 -5.75 -7.53 -4.45
CA GLN A 77 -6.52 -8.32 -5.43
C GLN A 77 -6.03 -9.78 -5.49
N GLU A 78 -4.72 -10.00 -5.50
CA GLU A 78 -4.11 -11.33 -5.52
C GLU A 78 -4.54 -12.13 -4.29
N HIS A 79 -4.46 -11.51 -3.11
CA HIS A 79 -4.90 -12.10 -1.86
C HIS A 79 -6.39 -12.47 -1.90
N LYS A 80 -7.25 -11.57 -2.39
CA LYS A 80 -8.69 -11.82 -2.53
C LYS A 80 -8.98 -12.97 -3.50
N ALA A 81 -8.34 -13.01 -4.66
CA ALA A 81 -8.50 -14.08 -5.65
C ALA A 81 -8.08 -15.45 -5.06
N ARG A 82 -6.97 -15.48 -4.32
CA ARG A 82 -6.49 -16.67 -3.60
C ARG A 82 -7.49 -17.17 -2.56
N GLN A 83 -8.09 -16.26 -1.79
CA GLN A 83 -9.12 -16.59 -0.81
C GLN A 83 -10.37 -17.17 -1.49
N GLN A 84 -10.84 -16.56 -2.57
CA GLN A 84 -12.02 -17.03 -3.32
C GLN A 84 -11.81 -18.44 -3.89
N ARG A 85 -10.65 -18.70 -4.51
CA ARG A 85 -10.30 -20.05 -4.98
C ARG A 85 -10.28 -21.07 -3.83
N ASN A 86 -9.68 -20.71 -2.70
CA ASN A 86 -9.63 -21.58 -1.52
C ASN A 86 -11.02 -21.86 -0.96
N ALA A 87 -11.88 -20.84 -0.89
CA ALA A 87 -13.26 -20.99 -0.46
C ALA A 87 -14.04 -21.92 -1.40
N PHE A 88 -13.80 -21.82 -2.72
CA PHE A 88 -14.42 -22.70 -3.71
C PHE A 88 -14.03 -24.17 -3.53
N VAL A 89 -12.74 -24.49 -3.37
CA VAL A 89 -12.35 -25.91 -3.16
C VAL A 89 -12.86 -26.42 -1.81
N LEU A 90 -12.86 -25.57 -0.78
CA LEU A 90 -13.32 -25.93 0.57
C LEU A 90 -14.81 -26.26 0.62
N ARG A 91 -15.67 -25.46 -0.03
CA ARG A 91 -17.13 -25.74 -0.10
C ARG A 91 -17.46 -27.03 -0.87
N HIS A 92 -16.52 -27.55 -1.64
CA HIS A 92 -16.62 -28.84 -2.33
C HIS A 92 -15.87 -29.98 -1.61
N GLY A 93 -15.44 -29.77 -0.37
CA GLY A 93 -14.84 -30.79 0.49
C GLY A 93 -13.35 -31.02 0.29
N HIS A 94 -12.68 -30.23 -0.54
CA HIS A 94 -11.25 -30.36 -0.78
C HIS A 94 -10.44 -29.41 0.10
N HIS A 95 -9.44 -29.95 0.80
CA HIS A 95 -8.55 -29.17 1.64
C HIS A 95 -7.08 -29.46 1.33
N TRP A 96 -6.27 -28.40 1.28
CA TRP A 96 -4.82 -28.53 1.21
C TRP A 96 -4.26 -28.90 2.59
N PRO A 97 -3.33 -29.86 2.71
CA PRO A 97 -2.73 -30.25 4.00
C PRO A 97 -2.13 -29.06 4.75
N SER A 98 -2.40 -28.98 6.06
CA SER A 98 -1.94 -27.86 6.92
C SER A 98 -0.43 -27.82 7.10
N ASN A 99 0.25 -28.95 6.95
CA ASN A 99 1.71 -29.09 7.06
C ASN A 99 2.46 -28.79 5.74
N LYS A 100 1.77 -28.41 4.66
CA LYS A 100 2.38 -28.11 3.36
C LYS A 100 2.22 -26.66 2.99
N THR A 101 3.27 -26.08 2.42
CA THR A 101 3.25 -24.70 1.91
C THR A 101 2.33 -24.59 0.70
N ARG A 102 1.44 -23.59 0.73
CA ARG A 102 0.58 -23.23 -0.42
C ARG A 102 1.39 -22.43 -1.45
N TRP A 103 0.82 -22.29 -2.64
CA TRP A 103 1.33 -21.45 -3.75
C TRP A 103 2.59 -21.98 -4.43
N THR A 104 2.99 -23.19 -4.10
CA THR A 104 4.07 -23.94 -4.77
C THR A 104 3.53 -24.68 -5.99
N GLN A 105 4.42 -25.16 -6.86
CA GLN A 105 4.03 -26.02 -7.98
C GLN A 105 3.23 -27.25 -7.50
N ALA A 106 3.61 -27.83 -6.36
CA ALA A 106 2.89 -28.96 -5.76
C ALA A 106 1.43 -28.61 -5.41
N HIS A 107 1.17 -27.38 -4.96
CA HIS A 107 -0.19 -26.92 -4.70
C HIS A 107 -1.00 -26.74 -5.98
N TYR A 108 -0.39 -26.23 -7.06
CA TYR A 108 -1.05 -26.12 -8.36
C TYR A 108 -1.37 -27.49 -8.96
N ASN A 109 -0.43 -28.43 -8.92
CA ASN A 109 -0.66 -29.80 -9.37
C ASN A 109 -1.80 -30.47 -8.60
N TRP A 110 -1.94 -30.18 -7.30
CA TRP A 110 -3.07 -30.66 -6.50
C TRP A 110 -4.40 -30.04 -6.91
N LEU A 111 -4.44 -28.74 -7.19
CA LEU A 111 -5.67 -28.09 -7.69
C LEU A 111 -6.11 -28.73 -9.02
N GLU A 112 -5.16 -29.04 -9.90
CA GLU A 112 -5.42 -29.67 -11.20
C GLU A 112 -5.87 -31.14 -11.09
N SER A 113 -5.43 -31.84 -10.04
CA SER A 113 -5.80 -33.23 -9.77
C SER A 113 -7.17 -33.39 -9.08
N LEU A 114 -7.81 -32.30 -8.66
CA LEU A 114 -9.14 -32.35 -8.04
C LEU A 114 -10.19 -32.88 -9.04
N THR A 115 -10.98 -33.83 -8.56
CA THR A 115 -12.11 -34.40 -9.28
C THR A 115 -13.40 -33.90 -8.67
N PHE A 116 -14.35 -33.51 -9.53
CA PHE A 116 -15.65 -33.00 -9.11
C PHE A 116 -16.75 -33.89 -9.66
N ARG A 117 -17.88 -33.96 -8.93
CA ARG A 117 -19.07 -34.69 -9.38
C ARG A 117 -19.61 -34.19 -10.73
N HIS A 118 -19.47 -32.90 -10.99
CA HIS A 118 -19.97 -32.27 -12.21
C HIS A 118 -18.86 -31.54 -12.97
N ALA A 119 -18.84 -31.69 -14.29
CA ALA A 119 -17.80 -31.12 -15.14
C ALA A 119 -17.71 -29.58 -15.08
N TRP A 120 -18.84 -28.89 -14.90
CA TRP A 120 -18.86 -27.42 -14.82
C TRP A 120 -18.12 -26.86 -13.60
N LEU A 121 -17.98 -27.63 -12.52
CA LEU A 121 -17.20 -27.20 -11.35
C LEU A 121 -15.70 -27.10 -11.66
N ARG A 122 -15.20 -27.93 -12.59
CA ARG A 122 -13.82 -27.83 -13.06
C ARG A 122 -13.58 -26.55 -13.87
N ILE A 123 -14.57 -26.11 -14.66
CA ILE A 123 -14.53 -24.82 -15.37
C ILE A 123 -14.41 -23.68 -14.36
N VAL A 124 -15.26 -23.67 -13.32
CA VAL A 124 -15.22 -22.63 -12.27
C VAL A 124 -13.89 -22.64 -11.52
N LEU A 125 -13.33 -23.81 -11.18
CA LEU A 125 -12.01 -23.90 -10.56
C LEU A 125 -10.93 -23.29 -11.45
N GLN A 126 -10.96 -23.58 -12.75
CA GLN A 126 -10.01 -23.07 -13.71
C GLN A 126 -10.05 -21.53 -13.78
N GLU A 127 -11.24 -20.94 -13.82
CA GLU A 127 -11.41 -19.47 -13.77
C GLU A 127 -10.78 -18.86 -12.51
N TYR A 128 -10.96 -19.48 -11.34
CA TYR A 128 -10.33 -19.00 -10.12
C TYR A 128 -8.80 -19.16 -10.13
N ILE A 129 -8.27 -20.23 -10.72
CA ILE A 129 -6.83 -20.43 -10.90
C ILE A 129 -6.26 -19.33 -11.80
N ASP A 130 -6.92 -19.07 -12.92
CA ASP A 130 -6.47 -18.09 -13.90
C ASP A 130 -6.60 -16.66 -13.39
N ALA A 131 -7.64 -16.35 -12.61
CA ALA A 131 -7.74 -15.06 -11.91
C ALA A 131 -6.54 -14.80 -10.99
N VAL A 132 -6.09 -15.81 -10.23
CA VAL A 132 -4.88 -15.68 -9.39
C VAL A 132 -3.63 -15.47 -10.25
N LYS A 133 -3.49 -16.20 -11.36
CA LYS A 133 -2.35 -16.06 -12.29
C LYS A 133 -2.31 -14.67 -12.93
N ILE A 134 -3.45 -14.17 -13.42
CA ILE A 134 -3.57 -12.85 -14.06
C ILE A 134 -3.15 -11.75 -13.09
N VAL A 135 -3.69 -11.76 -11.86
CA VAL A 135 -3.35 -10.73 -10.88
C VAL A 135 -1.89 -10.86 -10.41
N GLY A 136 -1.38 -12.08 -10.23
CA GLY A 136 0.03 -12.31 -9.93
C GLY A 136 0.96 -11.75 -11.03
N ALA A 137 0.60 -11.94 -12.30
CA ALA A 137 1.33 -11.36 -13.43
C ALA A 137 1.29 -9.83 -13.44
N ARG A 138 0.17 -9.22 -13.04
CA ARG A 138 0.06 -7.75 -12.87
C ARG A 138 0.99 -7.25 -11.77
N VAL A 139 1.05 -7.93 -10.62
CA VAL A 139 2.00 -7.60 -9.53
C VAL A 139 3.45 -7.67 -10.04
N ALA A 140 3.81 -8.74 -10.75
CA ALA A 140 5.15 -8.87 -11.31
C ALA A 140 5.46 -7.76 -12.33
N THR A 141 4.50 -7.45 -13.21
CA THR A 141 4.64 -6.43 -14.25
C THR A 141 4.81 -5.03 -13.66
N ILE A 142 4.00 -4.63 -12.67
CA ILE A 142 4.17 -3.32 -12.04
C ILE A 142 5.49 -3.26 -11.26
N THR A 143 5.90 -4.35 -10.63
CA THR A 143 7.20 -4.45 -9.92
C THR A 143 8.38 -4.25 -10.87
N ASP A 144 8.37 -4.89 -12.05
CA ASP A 144 9.39 -4.68 -13.09
C ASP A 144 9.40 -3.23 -13.60
N ARG A 145 8.22 -2.66 -13.87
CA ARG A 145 8.10 -1.25 -14.29
C ARG A 145 8.61 -0.28 -13.23
N MET A 146 8.31 -0.53 -11.95
CA MET A 146 8.86 0.24 -10.83
C MET A 146 10.38 0.26 -10.87
N MET A 147 11.01 -0.91 -11.01
CA MET A 147 12.47 -1.02 -11.07
C MET A 147 13.10 -0.26 -12.25
N LYS A 148 12.38 -0.10 -13.36
CA LYS A 148 12.83 0.67 -14.54
C LYS A 148 12.68 2.19 -14.38
N VAL A 149 11.68 2.63 -13.63
CA VAL A 149 11.42 4.07 -13.39
C VAL A 149 12.25 4.59 -12.21
N LEU A 150 12.54 3.77 -11.21
CA LEU A 150 13.30 4.17 -10.02
C LEU A 150 14.60 4.95 -10.30
N PRO A 151 15.45 4.57 -11.27
CA PRO A 151 16.67 5.32 -11.58
C PRO A 151 16.44 6.73 -12.14
N GLN A 152 15.24 7.03 -12.64
CA GLN A 152 14.89 8.32 -13.24
C GLN A 152 14.37 9.32 -12.19
N TRP A 153 14.09 8.85 -10.98
CA TRP A 153 13.55 9.68 -9.90
C TRP A 153 14.63 10.57 -9.30
N SER A 154 14.32 11.85 -9.05
CA SER A 154 15.26 12.82 -8.46
C SER A 154 15.87 12.39 -7.13
N LEU A 155 15.18 11.55 -6.34
CA LEU A 155 15.67 11.01 -5.07
C LEU A 155 16.27 9.59 -5.17
N ALA A 156 16.54 9.08 -6.37
CA ALA A 156 17.17 7.76 -6.56
C ALA A 156 18.49 7.59 -5.75
N PRO A 157 19.42 8.57 -5.69
CA PRO A 157 20.65 8.44 -4.91
C PRO A 157 20.40 8.29 -3.40
N LEU A 158 19.35 8.95 -2.88
CA LEU A 158 18.93 8.82 -1.49
C LEU A 158 18.39 7.41 -1.23
N LEU A 159 17.57 6.88 -2.14
CA LEU A 159 17.05 5.53 -2.03
C LEU A 159 18.17 4.49 -2.03
N ASP A 160 19.14 4.61 -2.95
CA ASP A 160 20.28 3.69 -3.00
C ASP A 160 21.12 3.73 -1.71
N SER A 161 21.27 4.91 -1.11
CA SER A 161 21.91 5.07 0.20
C SER A 161 21.15 4.37 1.32
N LEU A 162 19.81 4.40 1.29
CA LEU A 162 18.97 3.74 2.29
C LEU A 162 19.04 2.21 2.20
N ILE A 163 19.15 1.65 0.98
CA ILE A 163 19.19 0.19 0.77
C ILE A 163 20.54 -0.42 1.21
N ALA A 164 21.59 0.40 1.32
CA ALA A 164 22.83 -0.04 1.96
C ALA A 164 22.63 -0.41 3.45
N LEU A 165 21.54 0.04 4.08
CA LEU A 165 21.17 -0.33 5.44
C LEU A 165 20.49 -1.70 5.46
N ARG A 166 20.94 -2.56 6.37
CA ARG A 166 20.39 -3.90 6.54
C ARG A 166 18.88 -3.85 6.81
N GLY A 167 18.12 -4.59 6.01
CA GLY A 167 16.67 -4.75 6.17
C GLY A 167 15.83 -3.72 5.43
N ILE A 168 16.44 -2.87 4.59
CA ILE A 168 15.75 -1.97 3.68
C ILE A 168 15.95 -2.47 2.24
N ASP A 169 14.85 -2.76 1.55
CA ASP A 169 14.85 -3.23 0.17
C ASP A 169 13.94 -2.37 -0.72
N LYS A 170 14.11 -2.46 -2.04
CA LYS A 170 13.28 -1.72 -3.03
C LYS A 170 11.83 -2.25 -3.10
N ILE A 171 11.57 -3.49 -2.67
CA ILE A 171 10.32 -4.24 -2.93
C ILE A 171 9.94 -5.16 -1.76
#